data_AF-A0A9R1PJ04-F1
#
_entry.id   AF-A0A9R1PJ04-F1
#
_cell.length_a   1.000
_cell.length_b   1.000
_cell.length_c   1.000
_cell.angle_alpha   90.00
_cell.angle_beta   90.00
_cell.angle_gamma   90.00
#
_symmetry.space_group_name_H-M   'P 1'
#
loop_
_entity.id
_entity.type
_entity.pdbx_description
1 polymer ?
#
loop_
_entity_poly.entity_id
_entity_poly.type
_entity_poly.pdbx_seq_one_letter_code
_entity_poly.pdbx_strand_id
1 'polypeptide(L)'
;MGSMELSTAPENGTAAAAAACNGGAAPANGGVERRLRSSAASASWAAHLPLEVGTRVMCRWRDQKPHPVKVIERRKSAASSSPADYEYYVHYTEFNRRLDEWVKLEQLDLDTVEADVDEKVDDKATSLKMTRHQKRKIDETHVEQGHEELDAASLREHEEFTKVKNIAKIELGKYEIDTWYFSPFPPEYNDSAKLFFCEFCLNFMKRKEQLQRHMKKCDLKHPPGDEIYRCGTLSMFEVDGKKNKVYGQNLCYLAKLFLDHKTLYYDVDLFLFYILCECDDRGCHMVGYFSKEAL
;
A
#
# COMPACT_ATOMS: atom_id res chain seq x y z
N MET A 1 -9.02 -36.62 -47.37
CA MET A 1 -10.14 -36.98 -48.27
C MET A 1 -11.38 -36.38 -47.66
N GLY A 2 -12.15 -35.44 -48.21
CA GLY A 2 -12.19 -34.66 -49.45
C GLY A 2 -13.43 -33.77 -49.26
N SER A 3 -13.28 -32.44 -49.25
CA SER A 3 -13.81 -31.52 -50.26
C SER A 3 -15.08 -31.99 -50.98
N MET A 4 -16.14 -31.17 -50.93
CA MET A 4 -16.90 -30.77 -52.12
C MET A 4 -17.78 -29.53 -51.80
N GLU A 5 -17.37 -28.42 -52.41
CA GLU A 5 -18.19 -27.28 -52.85
C GLU A 5 -19.19 -27.79 -53.94
N LEU A 6 -20.12 -27.06 -54.57
CA LEU A 6 -20.40 -25.65 -54.87
C LEU A 6 -21.81 -25.62 -55.56
N SER A 7 -22.29 -24.42 -55.92
CA SER A 7 -23.19 -24.05 -57.05
C SER A 7 -24.58 -23.54 -56.61
N THR A 8 -25.13 -22.41 -57.07
CA THR A 8 -24.84 -21.53 -58.23
C THR A 8 -25.67 -20.23 -58.12
N ALA A 9 -25.14 -19.12 -58.66
CA ALA A 9 -25.82 -17.84 -58.98
C ALA A 9 -26.75 -17.97 -60.22
N PRO A 10 -27.49 -16.93 -60.66
CA PRO A 10 -26.98 -15.79 -61.48
C PRO A 10 -27.54 -14.41 -61.03
N GLU A 11 -26.86 -13.24 -61.13
CA GLU A 11 -26.38 -12.39 -62.25
C GLU A 11 -27.33 -11.26 -62.74
N ASN A 12 -26.68 -10.12 -63.06
CA ASN A 12 -27.05 -8.95 -63.90
C ASN A 12 -27.83 -7.78 -63.26
N GLY A 13 -27.44 -6.50 -63.43
CA GLY A 13 -26.34 -5.89 -64.20
C GLY A 13 -26.40 -4.34 -64.17
N THR A 14 -25.22 -3.71 -64.27
CA THR A 14 -24.80 -2.49 -65.04
C THR A 14 -25.77 -1.28 -65.21
N ALA A 15 -25.37 0.01 -65.20
CA ALA A 15 -24.25 0.67 -65.88
C ALA A 15 -23.99 2.11 -65.35
N ALA A 16 -22.95 2.75 -65.88
CA ALA A 16 -22.23 3.95 -65.40
C ALA A 16 -22.43 5.24 -66.24
N ALA A 17 -21.61 6.25 -65.91
CA ALA A 17 -21.24 7.52 -66.61
C ALA A 17 -22.01 8.79 -66.17
N ALA A 18 -21.40 9.82 -65.56
CA ALA A 18 -20.27 10.72 -65.89
C ALA A 18 -20.71 11.97 -66.71
N ALA A 19 -20.44 13.18 -66.17
CA ALA A 19 -19.85 14.36 -66.82
C ALA A 19 -20.19 15.68 -66.10
N ALA A 20 -19.23 16.61 -66.16
CA ALA A 20 -19.12 17.86 -65.43
C ALA A 20 -19.60 19.09 -66.22
N CYS A 21 -19.86 20.22 -65.54
CA CYS A 21 -19.44 21.57 -65.96
C CYS A 21 -19.68 22.66 -64.90
N ASN A 22 -18.72 23.61 -64.85
CA ASN A 22 -18.55 24.77 -63.97
C ASN A 22 -19.64 25.86 -64.03
N GLY A 23 -19.72 26.67 -62.96
CA GLY A 23 -19.95 28.12 -63.10
C GLY A 23 -20.63 28.85 -61.94
N GLY A 24 -19.85 29.52 -61.09
CA GLY A 24 -20.11 30.92 -60.68
C GLY A 24 -20.92 31.25 -59.41
N ALA A 25 -20.32 32.15 -58.61
CA ALA A 25 -20.90 33.11 -57.65
C ALA A 25 -21.06 32.69 -56.16
N ALA A 26 -20.12 33.20 -55.35
CA ALA A 26 -20.31 33.58 -53.94
C ALA A 26 -21.18 34.87 -53.86
N PRO A 27 -21.79 35.29 -52.71
CA PRO A 27 -21.18 35.24 -51.38
C PRO A 27 -22.12 34.98 -50.16
N ALA A 28 -21.44 34.92 -49.00
CA ALA A 28 -21.87 35.35 -47.65
C ALA A 28 -22.39 34.29 -46.64
N ASN A 29 -21.50 34.02 -45.68
CA ASN A 29 -21.68 33.93 -44.23
C ASN A 29 -22.61 32.86 -43.62
N GLY A 30 -21.95 31.90 -42.94
CA GLY A 30 -22.57 31.04 -41.93
C GLY A 30 -21.62 29.94 -41.43
N GLY A 31 -20.36 30.27 -41.14
CA GLY A 31 -19.40 29.31 -40.58
C GLY A 31 -19.69 29.02 -39.11
N VAL A 32 -20.18 27.82 -38.83
CA VAL A 32 -20.16 27.25 -37.47
C VAL A 32 -18.72 26.80 -37.19
N GLU A 33 -17.90 27.71 -36.68
CA GLU A 33 -16.59 27.38 -36.13
C GLU A 33 -16.78 26.54 -34.86
N ARG A 34 -16.42 25.26 -35.00
CA ARG A 34 -16.20 24.33 -33.91
C ARG A 34 -15.01 24.86 -33.09
N ARG A 35 -15.33 25.64 -32.05
CA ARG A 35 -14.36 26.23 -31.12
C ARG A 35 -13.56 25.11 -30.45
N LEU A 36 -12.37 24.84 -30.97
CA LEU A 36 -11.30 24.17 -30.25
C LEU A 36 -11.07 24.98 -28.97
N ARG A 37 -11.55 24.48 -27.83
CA ARG A 37 -11.11 24.96 -26.51
C ARG A 37 -9.65 24.55 -26.37
N SER A 38 -8.77 25.48 -26.76
CA SER A 38 -7.34 25.39 -26.57
C SER A 38 -6.99 25.31 -25.08
N SER A 39 -6.14 24.33 -24.79
CA SER A 39 -5.37 24.07 -23.58
C SER A 39 -4.68 25.31 -22.97
N ALA A 40 -5.42 26.16 -22.26
CA ALA A 40 -4.86 27.30 -21.52
C ALA A 40 -4.91 27.13 -19.99
N ALA A 41 -5.61 26.12 -19.46
CA ALA A 41 -5.65 25.82 -18.02
C ALA A 41 -4.43 25.02 -17.53
N SER A 42 -3.75 24.29 -18.43
CA SER A 42 -2.62 23.43 -18.05
C SER A 42 -1.32 24.17 -17.73
N ALA A 43 -1.27 25.50 -17.89
CA ALA A 43 -0.04 26.28 -17.82
C ALA A 43 0.20 26.98 -16.47
N SER A 44 -0.79 27.06 -15.56
CA SER A 44 -0.66 27.83 -14.32
C SER A 44 -0.13 27.04 -13.12
N TRP A 45 -0.29 25.71 -13.09
CA TRP A 45 0.11 24.88 -11.95
C TRP A 45 1.54 24.36 -12.01
N ALA A 46 2.22 24.45 -13.16
CA ALA A 46 3.63 24.05 -13.27
C ALA A 46 4.54 24.81 -12.29
N ALA A 47 4.13 26.01 -11.85
CA ALA A 47 4.81 26.82 -10.84
C ALA A 47 4.57 26.34 -9.38
N HIS A 48 3.54 25.53 -9.13
CA HIS A 48 3.15 25.04 -7.80
C HIS A 48 3.42 23.53 -7.61
N LEU A 49 4.26 22.97 -8.48
CA LEU A 49 4.76 21.61 -8.32
C LEU A 49 6.18 21.57 -7.76
N PRO A 50 6.53 20.53 -7.00
CA PRO A 50 5.64 19.44 -6.53
C PRO A 50 4.60 19.89 -5.51
N LEU A 51 3.43 19.22 -5.46
CA LEU A 51 2.39 19.51 -4.47
C LEU A 51 2.94 19.39 -3.04
N GLU A 52 2.47 20.25 -2.14
CA GLU A 52 2.92 20.28 -0.74
C GLU A 52 2.25 19.17 0.08
N VAL A 53 2.93 18.74 1.15
CA VAL A 53 2.30 17.83 2.11
C VAL A 53 1.19 18.60 2.83
N GLY A 54 0.02 17.98 2.93
CA GLY A 54 -1.18 18.60 3.47
C GLY A 54 -2.16 19.09 2.40
N THR A 55 -1.72 19.27 1.15
CA THR A 55 -2.59 19.72 0.04
C THR A 55 -3.79 18.78 -0.14
N ARG A 56 -4.98 19.36 -0.32
CA ARG A 56 -6.22 18.62 -0.62
C ARG A 56 -6.55 18.79 -2.09
N VAL A 57 -6.85 17.68 -2.75
CA VAL A 57 -7.07 17.61 -4.20
C VAL A 57 -7.96 16.41 -4.52
N MET A 58 -8.65 16.40 -5.65
CA MET A 58 -9.37 15.22 -6.13
C MET A 58 -8.41 14.24 -6.79
N CYS A 59 -8.51 12.95 -6.46
CA CYS A 59 -7.75 11.86 -7.07
C CYS A 59 -8.69 10.88 -7.75
N ARG A 60 -8.33 10.42 -8.95
CA ARG A 60 -9.07 9.35 -9.63
C ARG A 60 -8.71 8.00 -9.03
N TRP A 61 -9.71 7.31 -8.46
CA TRP A 61 -9.52 5.98 -7.87
C TRP A 61 -9.86 4.86 -8.85
N ARG A 62 -9.77 3.61 -8.39
CA ARG A 62 -9.95 2.37 -9.20
C ARG A 62 -11.33 2.28 -9.87
N ASP A 63 -12.33 2.94 -9.31
CA ASP A 63 -13.68 3.05 -9.87
C ASP A 63 -13.82 4.14 -10.96
N GLN A 64 -12.70 4.79 -11.33
CA GLN A 64 -12.61 5.91 -12.27
C GLN A 64 -13.35 7.17 -11.82
N LYS A 65 -13.83 7.23 -10.58
CA LYS A 65 -14.47 8.41 -10.01
C LYS A 65 -13.44 9.28 -9.27
N PRO A 66 -13.66 10.60 -9.21
CA PRO A 66 -12.83 11.49 -8.41
C PRO A 66 -13.23 11.38 -6.94
N HIS A 67 -12.23 11.19 -6.07
CA HIS A 67 -12.38 11.12 -4.63
C HIS A 67 -11.47 12.17 -3.96
N PRO A 68 -11.93 12.87 -2.92
CA PRO A 68 -11.13 13.87 -2.21
C PRO A 68 -10.01 13.22 -1.41
N VAL A 69 -8.78 13.62 -1.70
CA VAL A 69 -7.57 13.14 -1.02
C VAL A 69 -6.79 14.25 -0.34
N LYS A 70 -6.05 13.87 0.70
CA LYS A 70 -5.01 14.69 1.33
C LYS A 70 -3.64 14.11 1.01
N VAL A 71 -2.71 14.94 0.55
CA VAL A 71 -1.30 14.54 0.36
C VAL A 71 -0.66 14.36 1.74
N ILE A 72 -0.17 13.16 2.02
CA ILE A 72 0.48 12.81 3.29
C ILE A 72 2.00 12.83 3.17
N GLU A 73 2.53 12.35 2.04
CA GLU A 73 3.96 12.39 1.75
C GLU A 73 4.19 12.52 0.24
N ARG A 74 5.37 12.99 -0.16
CA ARG A 74 5.80 13.05 -1.56
C ARG A 74 7.23 12.52 -1.71
N ARG A 75 7.51 11.82 -2.80
CA ARG A 75 8.86 11.37 -3.14
C ARG A 75 9.16 11.58 -4.62
N LYS A 76 10.43 11.75 -4.97
CA LYS A 76 10.87 11.74 -6.36
C LYS A 76 10.78 10.31 -6.89
N SER A 77 10.16 10.15 -8.06
CA SER A 77 10.13 8.87 -8.76
C SER A 77 11.55 8.51 -9.21
N ALA A 78 11.95 7.25 -9.01
CA ALA A 78 13.28 6.77 -9.39
C ALA A 78 13.49 6.66 -10.92
N ALA A 79 12.44 6.88 -11.71
CA ALA A 79 12.39 6.56 -13.13
C ALA A 79 12.77 7.70 -14.09
N SER A 80 13.09 8.92 -13.60
CA SER A 80 13.19 10.10 -14.47
C SER A 80 13.85 11.31 -13.77
N SER A 81 14.67 12.06 -14.52
CA SER A 81 15.32 13.31 -14.08
C SER A 81 14.49 14.57 -14.37
N SER A 82 13.17 14.45 -14.57
CA SER A 82 12.28 15.59 -14.78
C SER A 82 11.75 16.18 -13.47
N PRO A 83 11.56 17.52 -13.35
CA PRO A 83 11.03 18.15 -12.14
C PRO A 83 9.59 17.75 -11.76
N ALA A 84 8.84 17.13 -12.69
CA ALA A 84 7.44 16.73 -12.50
C ALA A 84 7.26 15.26 -12.04
N ASP A 85 8.35 14.50 -11.91
CA ASP A 85 8.31 13.09 -11.58
C ASP A 85 8.26 12.87 -10.06
N TYR A 86 7.12 13.21 -9.49
CA TYR A 86 6.80 12.95 -8.08
C TYR A 86 5.67 11.94 -7.96
N GLU A 87 5.82 11.07 -6.96
CA GLU A 87 4.75 10.23 -6.44
C GLU A 87 4.28 10.81 -5.12
N TYR A 88 2.97 10.75 -4.88
CA TYR A 88 2.31 11.30 -3.70
C TYR A 88 1.63 10.16 -2.95
N TYR A 89 1.94 10.01 -1.66
CA TYR A 89 1.19 9.11 -0.79
C TYR A 89 -0.04 9.86 -0.31
N VAL A 90 -1.21 9.34 -0.65
CA VAL A 90 -2.48 10.04 -0.45
C VAL A 90 -3.40 9.28 0.51
N HIS A 91 -4.07 10.04 1.36
CA HIS A 91 -5.16 9.55 2.18
C HIS A 91 -6.49 9.98 1.56
N TYR A 92 -7.35 9.01 1.25
CA TYR A 92 -8.70 9.30 0.78
C TYR A 92 -9.61 9.62 1.96
N THR A 93 -10.07 10.87 2.05
CA THR A 93 -10.77 11.39 3.23
C THR A 93 -12.09 10.69 3.55
N GLU A 94 -12.71 10.06 2.54
CA GLU A 94 -13.96 9.30 2.68
C GLU A 94 -13.73 7.81 2.97
N PHE A 95 -12.48 7.35 2.95
CA PHE A 95 -12.16 5.94 3.08
C PHE A 95 -11.23 5.65 4.26
N ASN A 96 -11.20 4.37 4.67
CA ASN A 96 -10.29 3.91 5.70
C ASN A 96 -8.83 3.95 5.19
N ARG A 97 -7.89 4.32 6.07
CA ARG A 97 -6.44 4.45 5.80
C ARG A 97 -5.79 3.21 5.19
N ARG A 98 -6.38 2.02 5.34
CA ARG A 98 -5.93 0.80 4.64
C ARG A 98 -5.93 0.92 3.11
N LEU A 99 -6.66 1.90 2.56
CA LEU A 99 -6.76 2.18 1.14
C LEU A 99 -5.78 3.27 0.67
N ASP A 100 -4.95 3.81 1.58
CA ASP A 100 -3.93 4.79 1.25
C ASP A 100 -2.88 4.16 0.31
N GLU A 101 -2.48 4.92 -0.71
CA GLU A 101 -1.58 4.44 -1.75
C GLU A 101 -0.69 5.56 -2.32
N TRP A 102 0.38 5.15 -3.00
CA TRP A 102 1.19 6.05 -3.81
C TRP A 102 0.49 6.26 -5.16
N VAL A 103 0.18 7.51 -5.48
CA VAL A 103 -0.40 7.92 -6.76
C VAL A 103 0.54 8.85 -7.52
N LYS A 104 0.43 8.83 -8.84
CA LYS A 104 1.18 9.75 -9.71
C LYS A 104 0.40 11.05 -9.91
N LEU A 105 1.13 12.09 -10.32
CA LEU A 105 0.53 13.39 -10.63
C LEU A 105 -0.63 13.30 -11.65
N GLU A 106 -0.54 12.38 -12.63
CA GLU A 106 -1.57 12.15 -13.65
C GLU A 106 -2.93 11.69 -13.08
N GLN A 107 -2.95 11.16 -11.86
CA GLN A 107 -4.17 10.74 -11.18
C GLN A 107 -4.81 11.87 -10.37
N LEU A 108 -4.09 12.98 -10.15
CA LEU A 108 -4.54 14.12 -9.36
C LEU A 108 -5.10 15.20 -10.28
N ASP A 109 -6.30 15.67 -9.97
CA ASP A 109 -6.96 16.74 -10.70
C ASP A 109 -6.50 18.10 -10.17
N LEU A 110 -5.46 18.66 -10.79
CA LEU A 110 -4.82 19.90 -10.34
C LEU A 110 -5.74 21.13 -10.39
N ASP A 111 -6.86 21.06 -11.12
CA ASP A 111 -7.87 22.12 -11.15
C ASP A 111 -8.72 22.14 -9.86
N THR A 112 -8.62 21.10 -9.02
CA THR A 112 -9.39 20.95 -7.77
C THR A 112 -8.56 21.16 -6.52
N VAL A 113 -7.33 21.68 -6.65
CA VAL A 113 -6.45 21.95 -5.50
C VAL A 113 -7.08 23.01 -4.60
N GLU A 114 -7.41 22.60 -3.38
CA GLU A 114 -7.79 23.52 -2.32
C GLU A 114 -6.50 24.02 -1.65
N ALA A 115 -6.21 25.31 -1.83
CA ALA A 115 -5.16 25.99 -1.10
C ALA A 115 -5.66 26.32 0.32
N ASP A 116 -5.69 25.32 1.20
CA ASP A 116 -5.87 25.58 2.63
C ASP A 116 -4.58 26.22 3.18
N VAL A 117 -4.67 27.52 3.48
CA VAL A 117 -3.73 28.29 4.31
C VAL A 117 -4.16 28.10 5.77
N ASP A 118 -3.58 27.13 6.49
CA ASP A 118 -3.44 27.06 7.96
C ASP A 118 -2.97 25.64 8.37
N GLU A 119 -2.15 25.37 9.40
CA GLU A 119 -1.20 26.15 10.20
C GLU A 119 0.22 25.73 9.78
N LYS A 120 1.24 26.54 10.10
CA LYS A 120 2.65 26.19 9.87
C LYS A 120 2.99 24.80 10.44
N VAL A 121 3.03 23.79 9.57
CA VAL A 121 3.81 22.58 9.82
C VAL A 121 5.25 22.98 9.52
N ASP A 122 6.05 23.15 10.57
CA ASP A 122 7.46 23.50 10.45
C ASP A 122 8.15 22.50 9.48
N ASP A 123 8.71 23.03 8.38
CA ASP A 123 9.40 22.29 7.32
C ASP A 123 10.66 21.58 7.86
N LYS A 124 10.47 20.45 8.54
CA LYS A 124 11.53 19.49 8.89
C LYS A 124 11.35 18.13 8.20
N ALA A 125 10.57 18.08 7.12
CA ALA A 125 10.28 16.84 6.39
C ALA A 125 11.42 16.34 5.47
N THR A 126 12.52 17.09 5.30
CA THR A 126 13.68 16.59 4.55
C THR A 126 14.75 16.04 5.50
N SER A 127 14.75 14.71 5.64
CA SER A 127 15.77 13.90 6.34
C SER A 127 15.63 13.78 7.87
N LEU A 128 14.53 13.20 8.36
CA LEU A 128 14.50 12.63 9.71
C LEU A 128 15.11 11.22 9.71
N LYS A 129 16.45 11.16 9.78
CA LYS A 129 17.11 10.02 10.41
C LYS A 129 17.10 10.26 11.91
N MET A 130 16.52 9.34 12.67
CA MET A 130 16.55 9.38 14.14
C MET A 130 17.98 9.62 14.63
N THR A 131 18.17 10.60 15.50
CA THR A 131 19.45 10.76 16.19
C THR A 131 19.65 9.58 17.15
N ARG A 132 20.90 9.12 17.31
CA ARG A 132 21.25 8.00 18.21
C ARG A 132 20.75 8.22 19.65
N HIS A 133 20.57 9.47 20.06
CA HIS A 133 20.05 9.86 21.36
C HIS A 133 18.51 9.79 21.43
N GLN A 134 17.78 10.19 20.39
CA GLN A 134 16.31 10.01 20.31
C GLN A 134 15.90 8.54 20.24
N LYS A 135 16.67 7.71 19.52
CA LYS A 135 16.42 6.27 19.46
C LYS A 135 16.65 5.58 20.81
N ARG A 136 17.67 6.01 21.57
CA ARG A 136 17.89 5.54 22.95
C ARG A 136 16.79 5.98 23.90
N LYS A 137 16.29 7.21 23.79
CA LYS A 137 15.18 7.64 24.65
C LYS A 137 13.91 6.81 24.44
N ILE A 138 13.57 6.45 23.20
CA ILE A 138 12.42 5.59 22.91
C ILE A 138 12.62 4.15 23.43
N ASP A 139 13.86 3.64 23.36
CA ASP A 139 14.25 2.33 23.89
C ASP A 139 14.31 2.34 25.44
N GLU A 140 14.72 3.45 26.05
CA GLU A 140 14.90 3.63 27.50
C GLU A 140 13.58 3.97 28.21
N THR A 141 12.68 4.76 27.62
CA THR A 141 11.34 5.04 28.20
C THR A 141 10.41 3.84 28.17
N HIS A 142 10.71 2.79 27.40
CA HIS A 142 9.95 1.54 27.38
C HIS A 142 10.56 0.43 28.25
N VAL A 143 11.82 0.57 28.67
CA VAL A 143 12.52 -0.45 29.47
C VAL A 143 12.43 -0.20 30.97
N GLU A 144 12.24 1.03 31.44
CA GLU A 144 12.04 1.31 32.86
C GLU A 144 10.96 2.37 33.10
N GLN A 145 9.95 1.99 33.91
CA GLN A 145 8.89 2.78 34.54
C GLN A 145 7.49 2.59 33.92
N GLY A 146 6.63 1.95 34.71
CA GLY A 146 5.27 1.57 34.33
C GLY A 146 4.34 2.75 34.15
N HIS A 147 3.28 2.51 33.37
CA HIS A 147 1.98 3.19 33.43
C HIS A 147 2.00 4.70 33.74
N GLU A 148 2.83 5.47 33.05
CA GLU A 148 2.64 6.91 32.95
C GLU A 148 2.46 7.29 31.47
N GLU A 149 1.39 8.03 31.22
CA GLU A 149 0.86 8.43 29.92
C GLU A 149 1.97 8.74 28.91
N LEU A 150 2.03 7.98 27.81
CA LEU A 150 2.63 8.47 26.58
C LEU A 150 1.92 9.79 26.25
N ASP A 151 2.63 10.91 26.38
CA ASP A 151 2.01 12.21 26.18
C ASP A 151 1.36 12.28 24.77
N ALA A 152 0.24 12.97 24.68
CA ALA A 152 -0.52 13.07 23.43
C ALA A 152 0.30 13.71 22.29
N ALA A 153 1.44 14.34 22.59
CA ALA A 153 2.37 14.89 21.61
C ALA A 153 3.25 13.81 20.97
N SER A 154 3.83 12.91 21.76
CA SER A 154 4.65 11.78 21.30
C SER A 154 3.82 10.77 20.50
N LEU A 155 2.56 10.55 20.90
CA LEU A 155 1.61 9.75 20.12
C LEU A 155 1.31 10.40 18.76
N ARG A 156 1.14 11.73 18.71
CA ARG A 156 0.91 12.48 17.46
C ARG A 156 2.12 12.47 16.53
N GLU A 157 3.32 12.67 17.06
CA GLU A 157 4.57 12.60 16.28
C GLU A 157 4.83 11.16 15.77
N HIS A 158 4.54 10.14 16.58
CA HIS A 158 4.66 8.74 16.17
C HIS A 158 3.62 8.39 15.10
N GLU A 159 2.37 8.86 15.24
CA GLU A 159 1.33 8.71 14.22
C GLU A 159 1.74 9.40 12.92
N GLU A 160 2.39 10.57 12.96
CA GLU A 160 2.91 11.29 11.80
C GLU A 160 4.03 10.55 11.06
N PHE A 161 4.98 9.98 11.79
CA PHE A 161 6.04 9.17 11.19
C PHE A 161 5.52 7.85 10.59
N THR A 162 4.47 7.28 11.18
CA THR A 162 3.91 5.99 10.77
C THR A 162 2.74 6.10 9.78
N LYS A 163 2.46 7.31 9.24
CA LYS A 163 1.38 7.48 8.26
C LYS A 163 1.62 6.78 6.94
N VAL A 164 2.88 6.61 6.56
CA VAL A 164 3.26 5.94 5.33
C VAL A 164 3.72 4.52 5.63
N LYS A 165 3.10 3.55 4.97
CA LYS A 165 3.49 2.15 5.10
C LYS A 165 4.90 1.94 4.56
N ASN A 166 5.73 1.24 5.33
CA ASN A 166 7.13 0.97 4.99
C ASN A 166 7.32 -0.27 4.10
N ILE A 167 6.59 -1.35 4.40
CA ILE A 167 6.54 -2.57 3.60
C ILE A 167 5.28 -2.50 2.76
N ALA A 168 5.34 -2.71 1.45
CA ALA A 168 4.18 -2.66 0.56
C ALA A 168 3.47 -4.02 0.46
N LYS A 169 4.25 -5.11 0.46
CA LYS A 169 3.75 -6.48 0.27
C LYS A 169 4.47 -7.48 1.17
N ILE A 170 3.79 -8.57 1.49
CA ILE A 170 4.42 -9.73 2.13
C ILE A 170 4.08 -11.01 1.37
N GLU A 171 4.96 -12.01 1.46
CA GLU A 171 4.70 -13.38 1.03
C GLU A 171 4.61 -14.27 2.28
N LEU A 172 3.46 -14.91 2.49
CA LEU A 172 3.21 -15.83 3.60
C LEU A 172 2.60 -17.12 3.06
N GLY A 173 3.35 -18.21 3.15
CA GLY A 173 2.97 -19.49 2.54
C GLY A 173 2.78 -19.34 1.02
N LYS A 174 1.58 -19.66 0.53
CA LYS A 174 1.21 -19.53 -0.90
C LYS A 174 0.63 -18.17 -1.27
N TYR A 175 0.48 -17.25 -0.32
CA TYR A 175 -0.22 -15.99 -0.52
C TYR A 175 0.76 -14.82 -0.64
N GLU A 176 0.47 -13.92 -1.57
CA GLU A 176 1.04 -12.57 -1.60
C GLU A 176 -0.03 -11.60 -1.11
N ILE A 177 0.32 -10.77 -0.12
CA ILE A 177 -0.65 -9.94 0.61
C ILE A 177 -0.16 -8.48 0.60
N ASP A 178 -1.04 -7.57 0.17
CA ASP A 178 -0.82 -6.12 0.29
C ASP A 178 -1.00 -5.68 1.74
N THR A 179 -0.07 -4.86 2.23
CA THR A 179 -0.08 -4.34 3.60
C THR A 179 -0.89 -3.04 3.70
N TRP A 180 -1.40 -2.77 4.90
CA TRP A 180 -2.27 -1.62 5.15
C TRP A 180 -1.56 -0.51 5.93
N TYR A 181 -0.79 -0.88 6.95
CA TYR A 181 -0.20 0.07 7.89
C TYR A 181 1.32 -0.10 8.00
N PHE A 182 1.95 0.91 8.57
CA PHE A 182 3.34 0.84 8.99
C PHE A 182 3.52 -0.21 10.10
N SER A 183 4.61 -0.98 10.00
CA SER A 183 5.09 -1.88 11.06
C SER A 183 6.57 -1.61 11.38
N PRO A 184 6.98 -1.55 12.65
CA PRO A 184 8.31 -1.10 13.09
C PRO A 184 9.38 -2.18 12.92
N PHE A 185 9.55 -2.71 11.71
CA PHE A 185 10.61 -3.66 11.40
C PHE A 185 12.01 -3.10 11.73
N PRO A 186 13.00 -3.96 12.02
CA PRO A 186 14.37 -3.53 12.23
C PRO A 186 14.90 -2.67 11.06
N PRO A 187 15.76 -1.65 11.31
CA PRO A 187 16.16 -0.67 10.31
C PRO A 187 16.78 -1.26 9.04
N GLU A 188 17.39 -2.44 9.16
CA GLU A 188 17.91 -3.17 8.03
C GLU A 188 16.83 -3.51 7.00
N TYR A 189 15.54 -3.56 7.32
CA TYR A 189 14.45 -3.86 6.38
C TYR A 189 13.79 -2.62 5.74
N ASN A 190 14.22 -1.40 6.09
CA ASN A 190 13.59 -0.17 5.61
C ASN A 190 13.66 0.04 4.08
N ASP A 191 14.60 -0.62 3.41
CA ASP A 191 14.79 -0.57 1.96
C ASP A 191 13.96 -1.64 1.21
N SER A 192 13.24 -2.49 1.94
CA SER A 192 12.61 -3.69 1.39
C SER A 192 11.12 -3.46 1.17
N ALA A 193 10.70 -3.26 -0.08
CA ALA A 193 9.28 -3.10 -0.41
C ALA A 193 8.46 -4.39 -0.19
N LYS A 194 9.10 -5.56 -0.27
CA LYS A 194 8.47 -6.88 -0.05
C LYS A 194 9.28 -7.71 0.95
N LEU A 195 8.57 -8.32 1.91
CA LEU A 195 9.16 -9.28 2.86
C LEU A 195 8.61 -10.70 2.63
N PHE A 196 9.42 -11.70 2.98
CA PHE A 196 9.09 -13.11 2.83
C PHE A 196 9.08 -13.78 4.20
N PHE A 197 7.92 -14.27 4.63
CA PHE A 197 7.73 -14.89 5.93
C PHE A 197 7.74 -16.41 5.82
N CYS A 198 8.43 -17.06 6.76
CA CYS A 198 8.23 -18.48 7.01
C CYS A 198 6.84 -18.70 7.61
N GLU A 199 6.04 -19.55 6.99
CA GLU A 199 4.65 -19.82 7.42
C GLU A 199 4.55 -20.47 8.81
N PHE A 200 5.62 -21.12 9.29
CA PHE A 200 5.62 -21.84 10.56
C PHE A 200 6.27 -21.06 11.70
N CYS A 201 7.47 -20.50 11.50
CA CYS A 201 8.21 -19.80 12.56
C CYS A 201 8.05 -18.27 12.52
N LEU A 202 7.37 -17.75 11.50
CA LEU A 202 7.16 -16.32 11.23
C LEU A 202 8.44 -15.48 11.06
N ASN A 203 9.61 -16.13 10.96
CA ASN A 203 10.84 -15.42 10.63
C ASN A 203 10.72 -14.82 9.22
N PHE A 204 11.16 -13.58 9.07
CA PHE A 204 11.02 -12.81 7.83
C PHE A 204 12.38 -12.53 7.19
N MET A 205 12.39 -12.50 5.86
CA MET A 205 13.59 -12.32 5.06
C MET A 205 13.37 -11.31 3.94
N LYS A 206 14.46 -10.70 3.45
CA LYS A 206 14.41 -9.74 2.34
C LYS A 206 14.24 -10.39 0.97
N ARG A 207 14.69 -11.64 0.82
CA ARG A 207 14.76 -12.32 -0.47
C ARG A 207 14.15 -13.71 -0.42
N LYS A 208 13.54 -14.13 -1.52
CA LYS A 208 12.91 -15.45 -1.66
C LYS A 208 13.91 -16.59 -1.49
N GLU A 209 15.16 -16.44 -1.93
CA GLU A 209 16.20 -17.47 -1.79
C GLU A 209 16.64 -17.65 -0.33
N GLN A 210 16.52 -16.60 0.50
CA GLN A 210 16.76 -16.70 1.95
C GLN A 210 15.65 -17.52 2.61
N LEU A 211 14.38 -17.25 2.27
CA LEU A 211 13.24 -18.04 2.74
C LEU A 211 13.38 -19.51 2.32
N GLN A 212 13.69 -19.80 1.05
CA GLN A 212 13.87 -21.17 0.58
C GLN A 212 14.98 -21.91 1.33
N ARG A 213 16.12 -21.25 1.61
CA ARG A 213 17.19 -21.84 2.43
C ARG A 213 16.78 -22.03 3.88
N HIS A 214 15.98 -21.11 4.43
CA HIS A 214 15.43 -21.24 5.77
C HIS A 214 14.47 -22.41 5.87
N MET A 215 13.53 -22.58 4.92
CA MET A 215 12.56 -23.68 4.90
C MET A 215 13.22 -25.07 4.82
N LYS A 216 14.41 -25.18 4.23
CA LYS A 216 15.20 -26.43 4.21
C LYS A 216 15.80 -26.80 5.58
N LYS A 217 15.91 -25.83 6.49
CA LYS A 217 16.50 -26.00 7.84
C LYS A 217 15.48 -25.82 8.96
N CYS A 218 14.27 -25.36 8.64
CA CYS A 218 13.25 -25.06 9.61
C CYS A 218 12.48 -26.33 9.92
N ASP A 219 12.61 -26.79 11.16
CA ASP A 219 11.96 -28.02 11.62
C ASP A 219 10.53 -27.77 12.13
N LEU A 220 10.14 -26.50 12.31
CA LEU A 220 8.78 -26.15 12.75
C LEU A 220 7.75 -26.43 11.66
N LYS A 221 6.65 -27.06 12.06
CA LYS A 221 5.47 -27.36 11.23
C LYS A 221 4.16 -26.85 11.84
N HIS A 222 4.24 -26.15 12.96
CA HIS A 222 3.12 -25.55 13.67
C HIS A 222 3.64 -24.42 14.57
N PRO A 223 2.78 -23.54 15.11
CA PRO A 223 3.18 -22.53 16.09
C PRO A 223 3.89 -23.16 17.31
N PRO A 224 4.93 -22.53 17.88
CA PRO A 224 5.68 -23.06 19.01
C PRO A 224 4.92 -22.84 20.32
N GLY A 225 4.03 -23.76 20.67
CA GLY A 225 3.18 -23.70 21.85
C GLY A 225 2.36 -24.96 22.03
N ASP A 226 1.49 -24.96 23.02
CA ASP A 226 0.65 -26.10 23.34
C ASP A 226 -0.61 -26.08 22.47
N GLU A 227 -0.93 -27.22 21.86
CA GLU A 227 -2.20 -27.36 21.16
C GLU A 227 -3.33 -27.56 22.18
N ILE A 228 -4.15 -26.53 22.37
CA ILE A 228 -5.21 -26.50 23.38
C ILE A 228 -6.58 -26.88 22.82
N TYR A 229 -6.73 -26.94 21.49
CA TYR A 229 -7.97 -27.33 20.83
C TYR A 229 -7.67 -27.97 19.47
N ARG A 230 -8.40 -29.04 19.13
CA ARG A 230 -8.42 -29.65 17.80
C ARG A 230 -9.82 -30.13 17.43
N CYS A 231 -10.29 -29.76 16.24
CA CYS A 231 -11.52 -30.27 15.64
C CYS A 231 -11.36 -30.38 14.12
N GLY A 232 -11.31 -31.62 13.61
CA GLY A 232 -11.07 -31.87 12.19
C GLY A 232 -9.71 -31.31 11.75
N THR A 233 -9.72 -30.41 10.76
CA THR A 233 -8.53 -29.72 10.25
C THR A 233 -8.22 -28.42 11.01
N LEU A 234 -9.02 -28.02 12.01
CA LEU A 234 -8.79 -26.79 12.76
C LEU A 234 -8.11 -27.08 14.10
N SER A 235 -7.08 -26.29 14.40
CA SER A 235 -6.30 -26.37 15.64
C SER A 235 -6.09 -24.98 16.24
N MET A 236 -6.08 -24.89 17.57
CA MET A 236 -5.69 -23.68 18.31
C MET A 236 -4.44 -23.97 19.13
N PHE A 237 -3.43 -23.12 18.98
CA PHE A 237 -2.18 -23.19 19.74
C PHE A 237 -2.10 -22.04 20.73
N GLU A 238 -1.80 -22.32 21.99
CA GLU A 238 -1.45 -21.33 23.01
C GLU A 238 0.08 -21.16 23.03
N VAL A 239 0.54 -19.97 22.66
CA VAL A 239 1.95 -19.61 22.60
C VAL A 239 2.23 -18.57 23.68
N ASP A 240 3.02 -18.96 24.67
CA ASP A 240 3.52 -18.05 25.71
C ASP A 240 4.62 -17.15 25.14
N GLY A 241 4.38 -15.83 25.13
CA GLY A 241 5.31 -14.84 24.60
C GLY A 241 6.61 -14.74 25.38
N LYS A 242 6.60 -15.03 26.70
CA LYS A 242 7.81 -15.07 27.54
C LYS A 242 8.71 -16.23 27.16
N LYS A 243 8.13 -17.40 26.85
CA LYS A 243 8.87 -18.60 26.41
C LYS A 243 9.31 -18.50 24.95
N ASN A 244 8.46 -17.95 24.08
CA ASN A 244 8.65 -17.93 22.64
C ASN A 244 8.83 -16.50 22.09
N LYS A 245 9.72 -15.72 22.71
CA LYS A 245 9.91 -14.28 22.43
C LYS A 245 10.05 -13.96 20.94
N VAL A 246 10.92 -14.68 20.24
CA VAL A 246 11.18 -14.43 18.81
C VAL A 246 9.92 -14.64 17.97
N TYR A 247 9.17 -15.71 18.24
CA TYR A 247 7.91 -15.97 17.53
C TYR A 247 6.87 -14.90 17.84
N GLY A 248 6.71 -14.54 19.11
CA GLY A 248 5.79 -13.49 19.55
C GLY A 248 6.10 -12.13 18.92
N GLN A 249 7.38 -11.74 18.87
CA GLN A 249 7.82 -10.49 18.24
C GLN A 249 7.56 -10.52 16.73
N ASN A 250 7.89 -11.62 16.04
CA ASN A 250 7.61 -11.79 14.62
C ASN A 250 6.11 -11.71 14.30
N LEU A 251 5.28 -12.33 15.13
CA LEU A 251 3.82 -12.24 15.04
C LEU A 251 3.33 -10.80 15.24
N CYS A 252 3.90 -10.07 16.21
CA CYS A 252 3.55 -8.67 16.43
C CYS A 252 3.92 -7.77 15.24
N TYR A 253 5.09 -7.96 14.62
CA TYR A 253 5.46 -7.21 13.40
C TYR A 253 4.50 -7.50 12.25
N LEU A 254 4.16 -8.78 12.05
CA LEU A 254 3.21 -9.20 11.04
C LEU A 254 1.83 -8.58 11.29
N ALA A 255 1.35 -8.63 12.53
CA ALA A 255 0.04 -8.10 12.90
C ALA A 255 -0.05 -6.58 12.72
N LYS A 256 1.01 -5.84 13.06
CA LYS A 256 1.04 -4.38 12.94
C LYS A 256 0.93 -3.90 11.49
N LEU A 257 1.24 -4.74 10.50
CA LEU A 257 0.97 -4.43 9.08
C LEU A 257 -0.52 -4.33 8.74
N PHE A 258 -1.39 -4.91 9.58
CA PHE A 258 -2.84 -5.00 9.37
C PHE A 258 -3.65 -4.37 10.51
N LEU A 259 -2.99 -3.88 11.55
CA LEU A 259 -3.61 -3.20 12.69
C LEU A 259 -3.07 -1.78 12.84
N ASP A 260 -3.98 -0.80 12.82
CA ASP A 260 -3.62 0.62 12.96
C ASP A 260 -3.13 0.90 14.39
N HIS A 261 -3.96 0.59 15.38
CA HIS A 261 -3.74 0.94 16.80
C HIS A 261 -3.17 -0.21 17.65
N LYS A 262 -2.13 -0.90 17.18
CA LYS A 262 -1.40 -1.87 18.02
C LYS A 262 -0.23 -1.20 18.73
N THR A 263 -0.34 -1.07 20.05
CA THR A 263 0.58 -0.31 20.92
C THR A 263 1.80 -1.09 21.38
N LEU A 264 1.66 -2.41 21.60
CA LEU A 264 2.73 -3.26 22.14
C LEU A 264 3.19 -4.29 21.11
N TYR A 265 4.49 -4.27 20.80
CA TYR A 265 5.12 -5.12 19.79
C TYR A 265 6.52 -5.66 20.17
N TYR A 266 7.20 -5.05 21.14
CA TYR A 266 8.47 -5.57 21.69
C TYR A 266 8.27 -6.39 22.97
N ASP A 267 7.44 -5.88 23.89
CA ASP A 267 7.16 -6.52 25.18
C ASP A 267 6.10 -7.60 25.05
N VAL A 268 6.51 -8.72 24.48
CA VAL A 268 5.66 -9.91 24.31
C VAL A 268 5.61 -10.79 25.56
N ASP A 269 6.48 -10.53 26.54
CA ASP A 269 6.62 -11.32 27.77
C ASP A 269 5.34 -11.38 28.61
N LEU A 270 4.47 -10.37 28.49
CA LEU A 270 3.21 -10.27 29.23
C LEU A 270 2.02 -10.86 28.47
N PHE A 271 2.23 -11.48 27.31
CA PHE A 271 1.15 -11.93 26.44
C PHE A 271 1.17 -13.44 26.19
N LEU A 272 -0.03 -14.02 26.24
CA LEU A 272 -0.35 -15.30 25.61
C LEU A 272 -0.94 -15.02 24.23
N PHE A 273 -0.50 -15.77 23.22
CA PHE A 273 -1.00 -15.70 21.86
C PHE A 273 -1.75 -16.98 21.52
N TYR A 274 -2.99 -16.84 21.08
CA TYR A 274 -3.85 -17.94 20.66
C TYR A 274 -3.92 -17.96 19.14
N ILE A 275 -3.21 -18.91 18.52
CA ILE A 275 -3.04 -19.00 17.07
C ILE A 275 -4.00 -20.03 16.51
N LEU A 276 -4.93 -19.58 15.66
CA LEU A 276 -5.83 -20.44 14.91
C LEU A 276 -5.13 -20.92 13.64
N CYS A 277 -5.08 -22.24 13.45
CA CYS A 277 -4.49 -22.88 12.29
C CYS A 277 -5.48 -23.79 11.56
N GLU A 278 -5.30 -23.88 10.24
CA GLU A 278 -5.80 -24.97 9.42
C GLU A 278 -4.64 -25.95 9.19
N CYS A 279 -4.82 -27.21 9.56
CA CYS A 279 -3.80 -28.25 9.47
C CYS A 279 -4.05 -29.17 8.28
N ASP A 280 -2.99 -29.43 7.52
CA ASP A 280 -2.92 -30.39 6.42
C ASP A 280 -1.78 -31.41 6.66
N ASP A 281 -1.39 -32.15 5.64
CA ASP A 281 -0.30 -33.13 5.67
C ASP A 281 1.11 -32.51 5.79
N ARG A 282 1.24 -31.20 5.51
CA ARG A 282 2.49 -30.45 5.57
C ARG A 282 2.68 -29.72 6.90
N GLY A 283 1.61 -29.45 7.63
CA GLY A 283 1.67 -28.84 8.97
C GLY A 283 0.40 -28.08 9.33
N CYS A 284 0.50 -27.19 10.32
CA CYS A 284 -0.56 -26.30 10.76
C CYS A 284 -0.26 -24.87 10.30
N HIS A 285 -1.10 -24.38 9.39
CA HIS A 285 -0.97 -23.08 8.73
C HIS A 285 -1.79 -22.03 9.47
N MET A 286 -1.14 -20.98 9.95
CA MET A 286 -1.81 -19.89 10.65
C MET A 286 -2.84 -19.18 9.75
N VAL A 287 -4.05 -19.02 10.28
CA VAL A 287 -5.17 -18.30 9.64
C VAL A 287 -5.46 -16.98 10.36
N GLY A 288 -5.28 -16.96 11.68
CA GLY A 288 -5.50 -15.77 12.50
C GLY A 288 -5.04 -15.99 13.93
N TYR A 289 -5.09 -14.95 14.75
CA TYR A 289 -4.76 -15.05 16.15
C TYR A 289 -5.46 -13.99 16.99
N PHE A 290 -5.47 -14.19 18.31
CA PHE A 290 -5.70 -13.11 19.28
C PHE A 290 -4.67 -13.20 20.41
N SER A 291 -4.38 -12.08 21.06
CA SER A 291 -3.49 -12.02 22.23
C SER A 291 -4.28 -11.70 23.49
N LYS A 292 -3.83 -12.23 24.63
CA LYS A 292 -4.38 -11.98 25.96
C LYS A 292 -3.25 -11.67 26.92
N GLU A 293 -3.45 -10.70 27.79
CA GLU A 293 -2.50 -10.41 28.87
C GLU A 293 -2.45 -11.59 29.85
N ALA A 294 -1.23 -12.03 30.18
CA ALA A 294 -0.96 -12.98 31.23
C ALA A 294 -1.09 -12.25 32.58
N LEU A 295 -1.98 -12.75 33.44
CA LEU A 295 -2.20 -12.25 34.80
C LEU A 295 -1.00 -12.53 35.72
#